data_AF-A0A543IJR8-F1
#
_entry.id   AF-A0A543IJR8-F1
#
_cell.length_a   1.000
_cell.length_b   1.000
_cell.length_c   1.000
_cell.angle_alpha   90.00
_cell.angle_beta   90.00
_cell.angle_gamma   90.00
#
_symmetry.space_group_name_H-M   'P 1'
#
loop_
_entity.id
_entity.type
_entity.pdbx_description
1 polymer ?
#
loop_
_entity_poly.entity_id
_entity_poly.type
_entity_poly.pdbx_seq_one_letter_code
_entity_poly.pdbx_strand_id
1 'polypeptide(L)'
;MRSGWAAVLDVLCVLVFIAIGRATHEEGASLVGYAGTVWPFLVALGAGWAAGRVWRRPESLLRSGVVVWVTTLAGGMALRVLSGDTAATAFIVVAAGFLGLTMLGWRGLAQVPPVRRSLSRQA
;
A
#
# COMPACT_ATOMS: atom_id res chain seq x y z
N MET A 1 14.94 -6.76 -4.07
CA MET A 1 14.22 -6.23 -5.27
C MET A 1 14.80 -4.89 -5.67
N ARG A 2 14.76 -4.48 -6.96
CA ARG A 2 15.09 -3.09 -7.32
C ARG A 2 14.03 -2.17 -6.67
N SER A 3 14.48 -1.06 -6.08
CA SER A 3 13.60 -0.12 -5.37
C SER A 3 12.41 0.35 -6.21
N GLY A 4 12.57 0.50 -7.53
CA GLY A 4 11.48 0.89 -8.43
C GLY A 4 10.29 -0.07 -8.39
N TRP A 5 10.53 -1.39 -8.38
CA TRP A 5 9.46 -2.38 -8.35
C TRP A 5 8.67 -2.35 -7.03
N ALA A 6 9.35 -2.11 -5.91
CA ALA A 6 8.69 -1.97 -4.62
C ALA A 6 7.76 -0.75 -4.57
N ALA A 7 8.20 0.38 -5.14
CA ALA A 7 7.37 1.57 -5.25
C ALA A 7 6.14 1.32 -6.12
N VAL A 8 6.31 0.64 -7.27
CA VAL A 8 5.19 0.25 -8.13
C VAL A 8 4.18 -0.62 -7.40
N LEU A 9 4.63 -1.63 -6.64
CA LEU A 9 3.72 -2.48 -5.86
C LEU A 9 2.94 -1.69 -4.81
N ASP A 10 3.61 -0.81 -4.06
CA ASP A 10 2.93 0.00 -3.04
C ASP A 10 1.91 0.97 -3.68
N VAL A 11 2.24 1.57 -4.83
CA VAL A 11 1.30 2.40 -5.59
C VAL A 11 0.11 1.57 -6.06
N LEU A 12 0.33 0.38 -6.61
CA LEU A 12 -0.75 -0.52 -7.03
C LEU A 12 -1.65 -0.91 -5.86
N CYS A 13 -1.10 -1.13 -4.65
CA CYS A 13 -1.91 -1.40 -3.46
C CYS A 13 -2.91 -0.27 -3.20
N VAL A 14 -2.47 0.99 -3.28
CA VAL A 14 -3.33 2.18 -3.10
C VAL A 14 -4.38 2.30 -4.21
N LEU A 15 -3.95 2.17 -5.46
CA LEU A 15 -4.87 2.30 -6.61
C LEU A 15 -5.96 1.23 -6.58
N VAL A 16 -5.58 -0.03 -6.33
CA VAL A 16 -6.52 -1.16 -6.26
C VAL A 16 -7.47 -1.00 -5.07
N PHE A 17 -6.96 -0.61 -3.90
CA PHE A 17 -7.78 -0.35 -2.72
C PHE A 17 -8.92 0.62 -3.04
N ILE A 18 -8.58 1.76 -3.65
CA ILE A 18 -9.52 2.84 -3.91
C ILE A 18 -10.48 2.47 -5.03
N ALA A 19 -9.99 1.80 -6.08
CA ALA A 19 -10.82 1.33 -7.17
C ALA A 19 -11.89 0.34 -6.68
N ILE A 20 -11.49 -0.64 -5.87
CA ILE A 20 -12.42 -1.61 -5.26
C ILE A 20 -13.40 -0.89 -4.33
N GLY A 21 -12.88 -0.05 -3.41
CA GLY A 21 -13.71 0.64 -2.42
C GLY A 21 -14.81 1.49 -3.05
N ARG A 22 -14.50 2.24 -4.11
CA ARG A 22 -15.50 3.05 -4.84
C ARG A 22 -16.45 2.20 -5.69
N ALA A 23 -15.99 1.10 -6.28
CA ALA A 23 -16.87 0.19 -7.00
C ALA A 23 -17.94 -0.43 -6.08
N THR A 24 -17.61 -0.65 -4.79
CA THR A 24 -18.54 -1.22 -3.81
C THR A 24 -19.60 -0.24 -3.28
N HIS A 25 -19.36 1.07 -3.29
CA HIS A 25 -20.25 2.06 -2.68
C HIS A 25 -21.21 2.75 -3.69
N GLU A 26 -21.45 2.16 -4.87
CA GLU A 26 -22.18 2.74 -6.02
C GLU A 26 -21.69 4.14 -6.47
N GLU A 27 -20.50 4.48 -6.02
CA GLU A 27 -19.80 5.72 -6.22
C GLU A 27 -19.09 5.76 -7.61
N GLY A 28 -19.63 4.99 -8.56
CA GLY A 28 -18.98 4.43 -9.76
C GLY A 28 -18.33 5.41 -10.74
N ALA A 29 -17.40 4.86 -11.54
CA ALA A 29 -16.71 5.30 -12.78
C ALA A 29 -16.26 6.78 -12.95
N SER A 30 -16.47 7.66 -11.98
CA SER A 30 -16.01 9.03 -12.02
C SER A 30 -14.49 9.08 -11.85
N LEU A 31 -13.78 9.44 -12.93
CA LEU A 31 -12.33 9.61 -12.89
C LEU A 31 -11.92 10.73 -11.92
N VAL A 32 -12.74 11.79 -11.83
CA VAL A 32 -12.50 12.92 -10.90
C VAL A 32 -12.67 12.47 -9.45
N GLY A 33 -13.72 11.69 -9.15
CA GLY A 33 -13.94 11.15 -7.80
C GLY A 33 -12.86 10.15 -7.38
N TYR A 34 -12.43 9.31 -8.32
CA TYR A 34 -11.29 8.42 -8.13
C TYR A 34 -10.00 9.20 -7.85
N ALA A 35 -9.64 10.16 -8.71
CA ALA A 35 -8.47 11.00 -8.52
C ALA A 35 -8.51 11.77 -7.19
N GLY A 36 -9.68 12.32 -6.84
CA GLY A 36 -9.95 13.00 -5.57
C GLY A 36 -9.71 12.12 -4.34
N THR A 37 -9.96 10.82 -4.45
CA THR A 37 -9.71 9.85 -3.38
C THR A 37 -8.27 9.32 -3.38
N VAL A 38 -7.64 9.18 -4.55
CA VAL A 38 -6.29 8.61 -4.71
C VAL A 38 -5.18 9.54 -4.27
N TRP A 39 -5.25 10.82 -4.66
CA TRP A 39 -4.13 11.74 -4.46
C TRP A 39 -3.69 11.88 -2.98
N PRO A 40 -4.57 11.93 -1.96
CA PRO A 40 -4.16 12.05 -0.56
C PRO A 40 -3.28 10.88 -0.12
N PHE A 41 -3.67 9.66 -0.52
CA PHE A 41 -2.92 8.45 -0.18
C PHE A 41 -1.60 8.33 -0.93
N LEU A 42 -1.55 8.75 -2.21
CA LEU A 42 -0.30 8.77 -2.96
C LEU A 42 0.71 9.79 -2.40
N VAL A 43 0.24 10.97 -2.01
CA VAL A 43 1.08 11.97 -1.33
C VAL A 43 1.62 11.41 -0.02
N ALA A 44 0.76 10.81 0.79
CA ALA A 44 1.14 10.19 2.05
C ALA A 44 2.12 9.01 1.87
N LEU A 45 1.91 8.17 0.85
CA LEU A 45 2.81 7.09 0.45
C LEU A 45 4.20 7.63 0.06
N GLY A 46 4.26 8.68 -0.75
CA GLY A 46 5.52 9.31 -1.14
C GLY A 46 6.27 9.89 0.06
N ALA A 47 5.55 10.56 0.97
CA ALA A 47 6.11 11.08 2.21
C ALA A 47 6.63 9.95 3.12
N GLY A 48 5.89 8.85 3.24
CA GLY A 48 6.30 7.66 3.97
C GLY A 48 7.56 7.01 3.43
N TRP A 49 7.64 6.89 2.10
CA TRP A 49 8.84 6.42 1.40
C TRP A 49 10.05 7.30 1.69
N ALA A 50 9.87 8.63 1.62
CA ALA A 50 10.90 9.62 1.92
C ALA A 50 11.37 9.55 3.37
N ALA A 51 10.45 9.63 4.33
CA ALA A 51 10.76 9.62 5.76
C ALA A 51 11.41 8.30 6.20
N GLY A 52 10.90 7.17 5.71
CA GLY A 52 11.43 5.84 6.01
C GLY A 52 12.71 5.48 5.25
N ARG A 53 13.10 6.29 4.24
CA ARG A 53 14.15 5.98 3.26
C ARG A 53 14.01 4.56 2.70
N VAL A 54 12.79 4.21 2.30
CA VAL A 54 12.40 2.83 1.96
C VAL A 54 13.24 2.24 0.85
N TRP A 55 13.73 3.08 -0.08
CA TRP A 55 14.64 2.68 -1.15
C TRP A 55 15.92 2.00 -0.67
N ARG A 56 16.34 2.18 0.59
CA ARG A 56 17.52 1.51 1.14
C ARG A 56 17.27 0.05 1.50
N ARG A 57 16.04 -0.32 1.88
CA ARG A 57 15.64 -1.67 2.30
C ARG A 57 14.16 -1.94 1.96
N PRO A 58 13.78 -1.96 0.68
CA PRO A 58 12.38 -1.97 0.27
C PRO A 58 11.62 -3.22 0.74
N GLU A 59 12.31 -4.37 0.83
CA GLU A 59 11.71 -5.64 1.26
C GLU A 59 11.59 -5.81 2.78
N SER A 60 12.08 -4.87 3.60
CA SER A 60 11.98 -4.96 5.06
C SER A 60 10.54 -4.79 5.52
N LEU A 61 9.96 -5.84 6.11
CA LEU A 61 8.58 -5.83 6.59
C LEU A 61 8.36 -4.80 7.70
N LEU A 62 9.22 -4.78 8.72
CA LEU A 62 9.08 -3.87 9.85
C LEU A 62 9.49 -2.44 9.50
N ARG A 63 10.74 -2.22 9.06
CA ARG A 63 11.25 -0.86 8.88
C ARG A 63 10.62 -0.13 7.70
N SER A 64 10.35 -0.84 6.62
CA SER A 64 9.78 -0.24 5.41
C SER A 64 8.28 -0.46 5.32
N GLY A 65 7.84 -1.71 5.49
CA GLY A 65 6.42 -2.06 5.38
C GLY A 65 5.55 -1.32 6.40
N VAL A 66 5.86 -1.39 7.70
CA VAL A 66 5.04 -0.75 8.74
C VAL A 66 5.07 0.77 8.61
N VAL A 67 6.24 1.37 8.32
CA VAL A 67 6.35 2.82 8.11
C VAL A 67 5.48 3.26 6.94
N VAL A 68 5.59 2.60 5.78
CA VAL A 68 4.79 2.94 4.59
C VAL A 68 3.31 2.75 4.87
N TRP A 69 2.91 1.61 5.45
CA TRP A 69 1.52 1.34 5.77
C TRP A 69 0.90 2.38 6.70
N VAL A 70 1.57 2.69 7.82
CA VAL A 70 1.08 3.65 8.82
C VAL A 70 1.02 5.06 8.22
N THR A 71 2.07 5.48 7.51
CA THR A 71 2.12 6.82 6.90
C THR A 71 1.08 6.98 5.79
N THR A 72 0.90 5.98 4.93
CA THR A 72 -0.14 5.99 3.89
C THR A 72 -1.54 6.05 4.49
N LEU A 73 -1.82 5.25 5.52
CA LEU A 73 -3.12 5.25 6.20
C LEU A 73 -3.37 6.58 6.91
N ALA A 74 -2.49 6.96 7.84
CA ALA A 74 -2.68 8.15 8.68
C ALA A 74 -2.62 9.44 7.86
N GLY A 75 -1.62 9.56 6.97
CA GLY A 75 -1.47 10.73 6.10
C GLY A 75 -2.59 10.82 5.07
N GLY A 76 -3.02 9.70 4.48
CA GLY A 76 -4.15 9.68 3.55
C GLY A 76 -5.44 10.13 4.20
N MET A 77 -5.74 9.64 5.41
CA MET A 77 -6.93 10.07 6.17
C MET A 77 -6.84 11.54 6.58
N ALA A 78 -5.68 11.99 7.08
CA ALA A 78 -5.48 13.37 7.47
C ALA A 78 -5.68 14.33 6.28
N LEU A 79 -5.05 14.04 5.14
CA LEU A 79 -5.18 14.85 3.94
C LEU A 79 -6.61 14.83 3.38
N ARG A 80 -7.33 13.71 3.45
CA ARG A 80 -8.76 13.65 3.11
C ARG A 80 -9.60 14.62 3.96
N VAL A 81 -9.45 14.55 5.28
CA VAL A 81 -10.18 15.41 6.21
C VAL A 81 -9.85 16.89 5.99
N LEU A 82 -8.56 17.21 5.81
CA LEU A 82 -8.12 18.58 5.53
C LEU A 82 -8.63 19.12 4.17
N SER A 83 -8.99 18.22 3.24
CA SER A 83 -9.53 18.58 1.93
C SER A 83 -11.06 18.68 1.91
N GLY A 84 -11.72 18.58 3.08
CA GLY A 84 -13.17 18.71 3.22
C GLY A 84 -13.95 17.40 3.08
N ASP A 85 -13.27 16.26 2.99
CA ASP A 85 -13.91 14.93 2.99
C ASP A 85 -14.03 14.39 4.42
N THR A 86 -14.74 13.27 4.60
CA THR A 86 -14.87 12.57 5.88
C THR A 86 -13.97 11.34 5.95
N ALA A 87 -13.59 10.98 7.18
CA ALA A 87 -12.90 9.72 7.48
C ALA A 87 -13.85 8.81 8.26
N ALA A 88 -14.84 8.24 7.56
CA ALA A 88 -15.77 7.30 8.17
C ALA A 88 -15.02 6.13 8.83
N THR A 89 -15.43 5.73 10.04
CA THR A 89 -14.75 4.68 10.82
C THR A 89 -14.61 3.37 10.03
N ALA A 90 -15.66 2.99 9.30
CA ALA A 90 -15.63 1.79 8.44
C ALA A 90 -14.55 1.90 7.35
N PHE A 91 -14.42 3.06 6.71
CA PHE A 91 -13.39 3.30 5.71
C PHE A 91 -11.98 3.21 6.31
N ILE A 92 -11.76 3.75 7.52
CA ILE A 92 -10.48 3.64 8.22
C ILE A 92 -10.11 2.18 8.49
N VAL A 93 -11.05 1.38 9.00
CA VAL A 93 -10.81 -0.03 9.33
C VAL A 93 -10.51 -0.84 8.08
N VAL A 94 -11.30 -0.68 7.02
CA VAL A 94 -11.09 -1.39 5.75
C VAL A 94 -9.79 -0.94 5.08
N ALA A 95 -9.49 0.36 5.07
CA ALA A 95 -8.22 0.89 4.55
C ALA A 95 -7.02 0.32 5.31
N ALA A 96 -7.08 0.31 6.65
CA ALA A 96 -6.03 -0.23 7.49
C ALA A 96 -5.78 -1.71 7.20
N GLY A 97 -6.86 -2.51 7.15
CA GLY A 97 -6.79 -3.94 6.86
C GLY A 97 -6.28 -4.24 5.45
N PHE A 98 -6.86 -3.60 4.43
CA PHE A 98 -6.50 -3.85 3.04
C PHE A 98 -5.08 -3.39 2.71
N LEU A 99 -4.72 -2.14 3.07
CA LEU A 99 -3.37 -1.62 2.84
C LEU A 99 -2.34 -2.40 3.66
N GLY A 100 -2.68 -2.77 4.90
CA GLY A 100 -1.80 -3.56 5.76
C GLY A 100 -1.53 -4.93 5.15
N LEU A 101 -2.60 -5.64 4.75
CA LEU A 101 -2.48 -6.95 4.12
C LEU A 101 -1.66 -6.89 2.82
N THR A 102 -1.93 -5.92 1.95
CA THR A 102 -1.29 -5.85 0.63
C THR A 102 0.15 -5.36 0.71
N MET A 103 0.41 -4.25 1.42
CA MET A 103 1.76 -3.65 1.54
C MET A 103 2.71 -4.49 2.40
N LEU A 104 2.21 -5.09 3.49
CA LEU A 104 3.04 -5.98 4.32
C LEU A 104 3.11 -7.39 3.72
N GLY A 105 2.03 -7.86 3.10
CA GLY A 105 1.92 -9.21 2.54
C GLY A 105 2.93 -9.46 1.43
N TRP A 106 3.07 -8.55 0.46
CA TRP A 106 4.06 -8.73 -0.61
C TRP A 106 5.50 -8.75 -0.06
N ARG A 107 5.79 -7.95 0.98
CA ARG A 107 7.09 -7.95 1.67
C ARG A 107 7.33 -9.23 2.44
N GLY A 108 6.29 -9.78 3.08
CA GLY A 108 6.34 -11.09 3.73
C GLY A 108 6.66 -12.20 2.74
N LEU A 109 5.98 -12.21 1.58
CA LEU A 109 6.24 -13.16 0.50
C LEU A 109 7.66 -13.04 -0.07
N ALA A 110 8.18 -11.82 -0.22
CA ALA A 110 9.54 -11.59 -0.70
C ALA A 110 10.63 -12.10 0.25
N GLN A 111 10.30 -12.34 1.53
CA GLN A 111 11.22 -12.88 2.53
C GLN A 111 11.17 -14.42 2.64
N VAL A 112 10.22 -15.08 1.97
CA VAL A 112 10.14 -16.54 1.98
C VAL A 112 11.26 -17.12 1.10
N PRO A 113 12.19 -17.91 1.66
CA PRO A 113 13.25 -18.52 0.86
C PRO A 113 12.65 -19.53 -0.13
N PRO A 114 13.18 -19.61 -1.36
CA PRO A 114 12.70 -20.60 -2.32
C PRO A 114 12.91 -22.01 -1.75
N VAL A 115 11.87 -22.84 -1.86
CA VAL A 115 11.96 -24.25 -1.49
C VAL A 115 13.02 -24.89 -2.38
N ARG A 116 14.20 -25.18 -1.80
CA ARG A 116 15.25 -25.92 -2.50
C ARG A 116 14.70 -27.32 -2.76
N ARG A 117 14.23 -27.56 -3.99
CA ARG A 117 14.06 -28.93 -4.47
C ARG A 117 15.47 -29.51 -4.55
N SER A 118 15.84 -30.33 -3.57
CA SER A 118 16.98 -31.20 -3.66
C SER A 118 16.71 -32.15 -4.83
N LEU A 119 17.10 -31.72 -6.04
CA LEU A 119 17.29 -32.66 -7.13
C LEU A 119 18.44 -33.54 -6.69
N SER A 120 18.09 -34.68 -6.11
CA SER A 120 18.95 -35.83 -5.96
C SER A 120 19.54 -36.12 -7.34
N ARG A 121 20.74 -35.57 -7.57
CA ARG A 121 21.70 -36.11 -8.52
C ARG A 121 22.05 -37.51 -8.03
N GLN A 122 21.23 -38.48 -8.40
CA GLN A 122 21.61 -39.88 -8.50
C GLN A 122 21.05 -40.39 -9.82
N ALA A 123 21.89 -40.30 -10.85
CA ALA A 123 21.99 -41.21 -11.99
C ALA A 123 23.26 -40.83 -12.75
#